data_AF-A0A2V9GN97-F1
#
_entry.id   AF-A0A2V9GN97-F1
#
_cell.length_a   1.000
_cell.length_b   1.000
_cell.length_c   1.000
_cell.angle_alpha   90.00
_cell.angle_beta   90.00
_cell.angle_gamma   90.00
#
_symmetry.space_group_name_H-M   'P 1'
#
loop_
_entity.id
_entity.type
_entity.pdbx_description
1 polymer ?
#
loop_
_entity_poly.entity_id
_entity_poly.type
_entity_poly.pdbx_seq_one_letter_code
_entity_poly.pdbx_strand_id
1 'polypeptide(L)'
;MIGTEECTKFQCPVCHARFRNSRTCLRCGADLAPLLLLIDQAYQLRQQAKWALERGHVERAVELAAEAENLRSTQNGHELWLLSSWLLNGLHSELLRSALEQAVTREQAPTLIADRPAQLVPVRFTAKNPTVNQGDRIFLTGNTAELGN
;
A
#
# COMPACT_ATOMS: atom_id res chain seq x y z
N MET A 1 -24.06 -0.78 25.22
CA MET A 1 -25.33 -1.24 24.63
C MET A 1 -25.04 -1.66 23.22
N ILE A 2 -25.16 -2.96 22.91
CA ILE A 2 -24.94 -3.48 21.55
C ILE A 2 -26.00 -2.85 20.64
N GLY A 3 -25.56 -2.15 19.58
CA GLY A 3 -26.46 -1.49 18.62
C GLY A 3 -27.58 -2.45 18.19
N THR A 4 -28.81 -2.01 18.39
CA THR A 4 -30.05 -2.82 18.31
C THR A 4 -30.36 -3.39 16.92
N GLU A 5 -29.60 -3.01 15.90
CA GLU A 5 -29.91 -3.27 14.49
C GLU A 5 -29.39 -4.63 14.00
N GLU A 6 -28.41 -5.24 14.66
CA GLU A 6 -27.74 -6.46 14.17
C GLU A 6 -28.15 -7.75 14.90
N CYS A 7 -28.92 -7.66 15.99
CA CYS A 7 -29.37 -8.81 16.80
C CYS A 7 -30.34 -9.77 16.08
N THR A 8 -30.78 -9.43 14.87
CA THR A 8 -31.81 -10.20 14.16
C THR A 8 -31.31 -11.48 13.49
N LYS A 9 -29.99 -11.74 13.41
CA LYS A 9 -29.43 -12.87 12.63
C LYS A 9 -28.39 -13.75 13.36
N PHE A 10 -28.23 -13.67 14.68
CA PHE A 10 -27.23 -14.52 15.35
C PHE A 10 -27.72 -15.96 15.55
N GLN A 11 -26.90 -16.93 15.16
CA GLN A 11 -27.14 -18.36 15.29
C GLN A 11 -26.04 -19.00 16.14
N CYS A 12 -26.43 -19.91 17.01
CA CYS A 12 -25.49 -20.68 17.81
C CYS A 12 -24.62 -21.54 16.87
N PRO A 13 -23.28 -21.51 16.98
CA PRO A 13 -22.41 -22.31 16.11
C PRO A 13 -22.54 -23.82 16.36
N VAL A 14 -23.06 -24.23 17.52
CA VAL A 14 -23.22 -25.64 17.91
C VAL A 14 -24.53 -26.22 17.37
N CYS A 15 -25.65 -25.54 17.59
CA CYS A 15 -26.98 -26.09 17.28
C CYS A 15 -27.80 -25.27 16.28
N HIS A 16 -27.21 -24.20 15.73
CA HIS A 16 -27.82 -23.27 14.77
C HIS A 16 -29.11 -22.59 15.23
N ALA A 17 -29.49 -22.76 16.51
CA ALA A 17 -30.62 -22.06 17.09
C ALA A 17 -30.36 -20.56 17.08
N ARG A 18 -31.36 -19.78 16.70
CA ARG A 18 -31.31 -18.33 16.82
C ARG A 18 -31.25 -17.96 18.29
N PHE A 19 -30.38 -17.03 18.62
CA PHE A 19 -30.31 -16.48 19.97
C PHE A 19 -30.31 -14.95 19.89
N ARG A 20 -30.74 -14.31 20.98
CA ARG A 20 -30.86 -12.85 21.07
C ARG A 20 -30.03 -12.38 22.25
N ASN A 21 -28.80 -11.93 22.01
CA ASN A 21 -27.89 -11.36 23.02
C ASN A 21 -27.74 -12.17 24.33
N SER A 22 -28.04 -13.47 24.30
CA SER A 22 -27.85 -14.35 25.45
C SER A 22 -26.42 -14.87 25.46
N ARG A 23 -25.78 -14.83 26.63
CA ARG A 23 -24.44 -15.41 26.84
C ARG A 23 -24.44 -16.93 26.77
N THR A 24 -25.60 -17.58 26.87
CA THR A 24 -25.72 -19.03 26.76
C THR A 24 -26.83 -19.40 25.79
N CYS A 25 -26.62 -20.48 25.03
CA CYS A 25 -27.63 -20.99 24.12
C CYS A 25 -28.76 -21.68 24.89
N LEU A 26 -30.00 -21.21 24.74
CA LEU A 26 -31.18 -21.82 25.38
C LEU A 26 -31.46 -23.26 24.93
N ARG A 27 -30.97 -23.66 23.75
CA ARG A 27 -31.23 -25.01 23.19
C ARG A 27 -30.18 -26.04 23.57
N CYS A 28 -28.90 -25.67 23.53
CA CYS A 28 -27.79 -26.62 23.73
C CYS A 28 -26.89 -26.29 24.93
N GLY A 29 -27.13 -25.18 25.63
CA GLY A 29 -26.32 -24.77 26.77
C GLY A 29 -24.92 -24.24 26.42
N ALA A 30 -24.54 -24.18 25.14
CA ALA A 30 -23.24 -23.66 24.72
C ALA A 30 -23.02 -22.23 25.19
N ASP A 31 -21.78 -21.92 25.59
CA ASP A 31 -21.35 -20.56 25.91
C ASP A 31 -21.19 -19.75 24.62
N LEU A 32 -21.91 -18.63 24.56
CA LEU A 32 -21.94 -17.67 23.46
C LEU A 32 -21.26 -16.35 23.85
N ALA A 33 -20.77 -16.21 25.09
CA ALA A 33 -20.09 -15.01 25.54
C ALA A 33 -18.88 -14.63 24.67
N PRO A 34 -18.00 -15.56 24.23
CA PRO A 34 -16.90 -15.22 23.33
C PRO A 34 -17.37 -14.66 21.99
N LEU A 35 -18.45 -15.21 21.43
CA LEU A 35 -19.01 -14.74 20.17
C LEU A 35 -19.62 -13.34 20.32
N LEU A 36 -20.35 -13.09 21.41
CA LEU A 36 -20.87 -11.76 21.73
C LEU A 36 -19.77 -10.72 21.93
N LEU A 37 -18.62 -11.12 22.50
CA LEU A 37 -17.46 -10.25 22.65
C LEU A 37 -16.92 -9.80 21.28
N LEU A 38 -16.72 -10.74 20.35
CA LEU A 38 -16.25 -10.41 18.99
C LEU A 38 -17.23 -9.51 18.24
N ILE A 39 -18.54 -9.75 18.41
CA ILE A 39 -19.58 -8.90 17.82
C ILE A 39 -19.49 -7.46 18.35
N ASP A 40 -19.33 -7.30 19.67
CA ASP A 40 -19.21 -5.99 20.29
C ASP A 40 -17.92 -5.28 19.86
N GLN A 41 -16.79 -6.00 19.84
CA GLN A 41 -15.51 -5.46 19.35
C GLN A 41 -15.62 -4.96 17.92
N ALA A 42 -16.18 -5.77 17.01
CA ALA A 42 -16.38 -5.37 15.62
C ALA A 42 -17.28 -4.12 15.52
N TYR A 43 -18.32 -4.03 16.35
CA TYR A 43 -19.18 -2.83 16.41
C TYR A 43 -18.40 -1.60 16.87
N GLN A 44 -17.61 -1.69 17.94
CA GLN A 44 -16.80 -0.57 18.42
C GLN A 44 -15.80 -0.09 17.37
N LEU A 45 -15.12 -1.00 16.69
CA LEU A 45 -14.22 -0.67 15.58
C LEU A 45 -14.94 0.08 14.46
N ARG A 46 -16.15 -0.35 14.07
CA ARG A 46 -16.98 0.39 13.10
C ARG A 46 -17.32 1.81 13.57
N GLN A 47 -17.65 2.01 14.84
CA GLN A 47 -17.91 3.35 15.37
C GLN A 47 -16.65 4.22 15.35
N GLN A 48 -15.51 3.66 15.74
CA GLN A 48 -14.23 4.37 15.70
C GLN A 48 -13.83 4.74 14.27
N ALA A 49 -14.05 3.85 13.29
CA ALA A 49 -13.80 4.13 11.88
C ALA A 49 -14.66 5.30 11.39
N LYS A 50 -15.94 5.36 11.77
CA LYS A 50 -16.83 6.49 11.45
C LYS A 50 -16.31 7.79 12.05
N TRP A 51 -15.96 7.80 13.34
CA TRP A 51 -15.39 8.99 13.98
C TRP A 51 -14.05 9.41 13.37
N ALA A 52 -13.24 8.47 12.91
CA ALA A 52 -11.99 8.76 12.21
C ALA A 52 -12.27 9.46 10.87
N LEU A 53 -13.27 9.00 10.10
CA LEU A 53 -13.71 9.68 8.87
C LEU A 53 -14.23 11.09 9.15
N GLU A 54 -15.06 11.27 10.17
CA GLU A 54 -15.60 12.59 10.57
C GLU A 54 -14.49 13.59 10.94
N ARG A 55 -13.37 13.08 11.46
CA ARG A 55 -12.18 13.89 11.82
C ARG A 55 -11.16 14.02 10.68
N GLY A 56 -11.42 13.42 9.52
CA GLY A 56 -10.51 13.44 8.37
C GLY A 56 -9.33 12.47 8.46
N HIS A 57 -9.30 11.57 9.45
CA HIS A 57 -8.25 10.55 9.60
C HIS A 57 -8.57 9.31 8.75
N VAL A 58 -8.47 9.45 7.43
CA VAL A 58 -8.91 8.44 6.46
C VAL A 58 -8.10 7.13 6.55
N GLU A 59 -6.77 7.21 6.67
CA GLU A 59 -5.90 6.04 6.84
C GLU A 59 -6.34 5.19 8.03
N ARG A 60 -6.53 5.84 9.19
CA ARG A 60 -6.96 5.18 10.41
C ARG A 60 -8.36 4.59 10.27
N ALA A 61 -9.25 5.25 9.54
CA ALA A 61 -10.58 4.73 9.28
C ALA A 61 -10.54 3.43 8.45
N VAL A 62 -9.67 3.33 7.45
CA VAL A 62 -9.48 2.12 6.63
C VAL A 62 -9.03 0.95 7.50
N GLU A 63 -8.02 1.17 8.34
CA GLU A 63 -7.50 0.14 9.24
C GLU A 63 -8.58 -0.39 10.18
N LEU A 64 -9.30 0.52 10.85
CA LEU A 64 -10.36 0.18 11.79
C LEU A 64 -11.52 -0.56 11.10
N ALA A 65 -11.90 -0.13 9.90
CA ALA A 65 -12.94 -0.77 9.12
C ALA A 65 -12.52 -2.17 8.63
N ALA A 66 -11.26 -2.33 8.21
CA ALA A 66 -10.71 -3.62 7.81
C ALA A 66 -10.64 -4.61 8.99
N GLU A 67 -10.21 -4.14 10.16
CA GLU A 67 -10.19 -4.96 11.38
C GLU A 67 -11.59 -5.38 11.81
N ALA A 68 -12.57 -4.46 11.74
CA ALA A 68 -13.97 -4.78 12.01
C ALA A 68 -14.52 -5.85 11.06
N GLU A 69 -14.18 -5.77 9.77
CA GLU A 69 -14.60 -6.72 8.74
C GLU A 69 -14.00 -8.12 8.99
N ASN A 70 -12.73 -8.17 9.40
CA ASN A 70 -12.04 -9.42 9.76
C ASN A 70 -12.67 -10.10 10.98
N LEU A 71 -13.10 -9.33 11.98
CA LEU A 71 -13.80 -9.88 13.15
C LEU A 71 -15.21 -10.33 12.79
N ARG A 72 -15.94 -9.50 12.03
CA ARG A 72 -17.29 -9.81 11.57
C ARG A 72 -17.67 -8.95 10.36
N SER A 73 -17.76 -9.61 9.21
CA SER A 73 -18.33 -9.06 8.01
C SER A 73 -19.82 -8.74 8.16
N THR A 74 -20.18 -7.51 7.82
CA THR A 74 -21.58 -7.07 7.65
C THR A 74 -21.67 -6.19 6.42
N GLN A 75 -22.85 -6.10 5.81
CA GLN A 75 -23.04 -5.21 4.65
C GLN A 75 -22.58 -3.78 4.95
N ASN A 76 -23.05 -3.21 6.07
CA ASN A 76 -22.67 -1.85 6.48
C ASN A 76 -21.17 -1.72 6.83
N GLY A 77 -20.56 -2.78 7.37
CA GLY A 77 -19.12 -2.82 7.65
C GLY A 77 -18.28 -2.82 6.38
N HIS A 78 -18.69 -3.63 5.41
CA HIS A 78 -18.05 -3.71 4.10
C HIS A 78 -18.15 -2.40 3.33
N GLU A 79 -19.33 -1.77 3.32
CA GLU A 79 -19.54 -0.45 2.70
C GLU A 79 -18.67 0.64 3.36
N LEU A 80 -18.53 0.62 4.69
CA LEU A 80 -17.66 1.55 5.41
C LEU A 80 -16.18 1.35 5.04
N TRP A 81 -15.74 0.10 4.91
CA TRP A 81 -14.39 -0.23 4.46
C TRP A 81 -14.13 0.21 3.02
N LEU A 82 -15.08 -0.05 2.10
CA LEU A 82 -14.98 0.40 0.72
C LEU A 82 -14.92 1.93 0.60
N LEU A 83 -15.79 2.64 1.32
CA LEU A 83 -15.82 4.10 1.32
C LEU A 83 -14.49 4.69 1.82
N SER A 84 -14.00 4.19 2.95
CA SER A 84 -12.73 4.66 3.52
C SER A 84 -11.55 4.34 2.60
N SER A 85 -11.53 3.16 1.98
CA SER A 85 -10.49 2.76 1.02
C SER A 85 -10.52 3.63 -0.24
N TRP A 86 -11.70 3.94 -0.75
CA TRP A 86 -11.86 4.84 -1.89
C TRP A 86 -11.34 6.24 -1.59
N LEU A 87 -11.69 6.80 -0.43
CA LEU A 87 -11.18 8.11 0.02
C LEU A 87 -9.64 8.11 0.14
N LEU A 88 -9.05 7.05 0.70
CA LEU A 88 -7.60 6.94 0.86
C LEU A 88 -6.88 6.93 -0.49
N ASN A 89 -7.38 6.16 -1.45
CA ASN A 89 -6.84 6.12 -2.80
C ASN A 89 -6.96 7.47 -3.52
N GLY A 90 -8.06 8.19 -3.30
CA GLY A 90 -8.24 9.56 -3.76
C GLY A 90 -7.13 10.48 -3.25
N LEU A 91 -6.90 10.49 -1.93
CA LEU A 91 -5.84 11.30 -1.30
C LEU A 91 -4.45 10.95 -1.83
N HIS A 92 -4.12 9.66 -1.96
CA HIS A 92 -2.84 9.24 -2.52
C HIS A 92 -2.67 9.68 -3.97
N SER A 93 -3.73 9.63 -4.78
CA SER A 93 -3.68 10.05 -6.18
C SER A 93 -3.41 11.56 -6.33
N GLU A 94 -3.99 12.38 -5.45
CA GLU A 94 -3.75 13.83 -5.42
C GLU A 94 -2.33 14.15 -4.96
N LEU A 95 -1.85 13.50 -3.90
CA LEU A 95 -0.48 13.68 -3.41
C LEU A 95 0.55 13.26 -4.46
N LEU A 96 0.34 12.13 -5.13
CA LEU A 96 1.21 11.67 -6.21
C LEU A 96 1.22 12.68 -7.36
N ARG A 97 0.04 13.19 -7.75
CA ARG A 97 -0.07 14.21 -8.80
C ARG A 97 0.69 15.47 -8.44
N SER A 98 0.49 16.00 -7.23
CA SER A 98 1.19 17.20 -6.75
C SER A 98 2.71 16.98 -6.68
N ALA A 99 3.17 15.80 -6.26
CA ALA A 99 4.59 15.46 -6.22
C ALA A 99 5.22 15.40 -7.63
N LEU A 100 4.52 14.82 -8.60
CA LEU A 100 4.96 14.77 -9.99
C LEU A 100 5.01 16.17 -10.62
N GLU A 101 4.01 17.01 -10.39
CA GLU A 101 3.99 18.41 -10.86
C GLU A 101 5.16 19.24 -10.28
N GLN A 102 5.54 19.00 -9.01
CA GLN A 102 6.73 19.61 -8.39
C GLN A 102 8.06 19.09 -8.96
N ALA A 103 8.13 17.83 -9.38
CA ALA A 103 9.33 17.28 -10.00
C ALA A 103 9.58 17.89 -11.40
N VAL A 104 8.53 18.02 -12.21
CA VAL A 104 8.61 18.62 -13.57
C VAL A 104 9.06 20.08 -13.52
N THR A 105 8.55 20.85 -12.54
CA THR A 105 8.92 22.27 -12.38
C THR A 105 10.35 22.47 -11.89
N ARG A 106 10.93 21.51 -11.16
CA ARG A 106 12.32 21.57 -10.70
C ARG A 106 13.35 21.33 -11.81
N GLU A 107 13.01 20.56 -12.83
CA GLU A 107 13.90 20.27 -13.97
C GLU A 107 13.96 21.40 -15.00
N GLN A 108 13.05 22.39 -14.94
CA GLN A 108 12.99 23.54 -15.86
C GLN A 108 13.70 24.80 -15.34
N ALA A 109 14.66 24.66 -14.42
CA ALA A 109 15.63 25.73 -14.20
C ALA A 109 16.43 25.93 -15.50
N PRO A 110 16.48 27.15 -16.09
CA PRO A 110 17.19 27.34 -17.33
C PRO A 110 18.67 27.10 -17.06
N THR A 111 19.19 25.96 -17.55
CA THR A 111 20.61 25.81 -17.79
C THR A 111 20.98 26.87 -18.81
N LEU A 112 21.40 28.04 -18.33
CA LEU A 112 22.21 28.97 -19.08
C LEU A 112 23.49 28.21 -19.43
N ILE A 113 23.48 27.55 -20.58
CA ILE A 113 24.68 27.06 -21.24
C ILE A 113 25.45 28.32 -21.62
N ALA A 114 26.31 28.79 -20.71
CA ALA A 114 27.32 29.77 -21.04
C ALA A 114 28.30 29.08 -21.98
N ASP A 115 28.26 29.48 -23.25
CA ASP A 115 29.25 29.17 -24.27
C ASP A 115 30.65 29.40 -23.69
N ARG A 116 31.34 28.31 -23.35
CA ARG A 116 32.73 28.33 -22.93
C ARG A 116 33.52 27.65 -24.04
N PRO A 117 34.34 28.38 -24.82
CA PRO A 117 35.08 27.77 -25.91
C PRO A 117 36.08 26.75 -25.34
N ALA A 118 36.04 25.54 -25.89
CA ALA A 118 36.90 24.43 -25.54
C ALA A 118 38.37 24.83 -25.73
N GLN A 119 39.14 24.91 -24.64
CA GLN A 119 40.58 25.01 -24.71
C GLN A 119 41.18 23.62 -24.89
N LEU A 120 41.80 23.41 -26.05
CA LEU A 120 42.62 22.25 -26.37
C LEU A 120 43.87 22.27 -25.48
N VAL A 121 43.96 21.34 -24.53
CA VAL A 121 45.20 21.07 -23.78
C VAL A 121 46.03 20.07 -24.59
N PRO A 122 47.30 20.36 -24.91
CA PRO A 122 48.14 19.44 -25.66
C PRO A 122 48.61 18.29 -24.77
N VAL A 123 48.19 17.06 -25.08
CA VAL A 123 48.74 15.84 -24.49
C VAL A 123 50.04 15.50 -25.21
N ARG A 124 51.16 15.51 -24.48
CA ARG A 124 52.46 15.07 -25.00
C ARG A 124 52.50 13.54 -25.10
N PHE A 125 52.54 13.01 -26.30
CA PHE A 125 52.88 11.60 -26.54
C PHE A 125 54.39 11.42 -26.43
N THR A 126 54.86 10.69 -25.42
CA THR A 126 56.22 10.16 -25.41
C THR A 126 56.24 8.82 -26.13
N ALA A 127 56.83 8.80 -27.32
CA ALA A 127 57.11 7.59 -28.07
C ALA A 127 58.20 6.76 -27.36
N LYS A 128 57.83 5.56 -26.90
CA LYS A 128 58.75 4.42 -26.81
C LYS A 128 58.16 3.31 -27.67
N ASN A 129 58.81 3.09 -28.81
CA ASN A 129 58.56 2.01 -29.77
C ASN A 129 59.72 0.98 -29.61
N PRO A 130 59.79 -0.14 -30.34
CA PRO A 130 58.77 -1.12 -30.77
C PRO A 130 59.17 -2.55 -30.33
N THR A 131 58.24 -3.49 -30.29
CA THR A 131 58.49 -4.80 -30.90
C THR A 131 57.30 -5.15 -31.77
N VAL A 132 57.50 -4.87 -33.05
CA VAL A 132 56.70 -5.36 -34.17
C VAL A 132 56.80 -6.88 -34.15
N ASN A 133 55.69 -7.56 -33.87
CA ASN A 133 55.48 -8.89 -34.40
C ASN A 133 54.58 -8.74 -35.61
N GLN A 134 55.21 -8.96 -36.75
CA GLN A 134 54.64 -8.89 -38.08
C GLN A 134 53.53 -9.93 -38.21
N GLY A 135 52.30 -9.45 -38.42
CA GLY A 135 51.18 -10.27 -38.84
C GLY A 135 50.27 -10.69 -37.71
N ASP A 136 49.30 -9.84 -37.37
CA ASP A 136 47.97 -10.33 -37.03
C ASP A 136 46.92 -9.27 -37.35
N ARG A 137 45.91 -9.70 -38.11
CA ARG A 137 44.78 -8.88 -38.55
C ARG A 137 43.84 -8.77 -37.35
N ILE A 138 43.70 -7.60 -36.76
CA ILE A 138 42.70 -7.38 -35.72
C ILE A 138 41.32 -7.32 -36.40
N PHE A 139 40.56 -8.40 -36.30
CA PHE A 139 39.13 -8.41 -36.59
C PHE A 139 38.38 -7.85 -35.39
N LEU A 140 37.60 -6.78 -35.63
CA LEU A 140 36.56 -6.35 -34.70
C LEU A 140 35.29 -7.15 -35.00
N THR A 141 34.97 -8.12 -34.15
CA THR A 141 33.63 -8.71 -34.09
C THR A 141 33.26 -8.92 -32.63
N GLY A 142 32.13 -8.34 -32.25
CA GLY A 142 31.64 -8.37 -30.88
C GLY A 142 30.86 -9.64 -30.53
N ASN A 143 30.09 -9.44 -29.46
CA ASN A 143 29.02 -10.25 -28.89
C ASN A 143 29.41 -11.33 -27.88
N THR A 144 28.64 -11.26 -26.77
CA THR A 144 28.34 -12.30 -25.75
C THR A 144 29.50 -12.78 -24.90
N ALA A 145 29.33 -13.27 -23.68
CA ALA A 145 28.38 -13.17 -22.58
C ALA A 145 29.05 -13.98 -21.44
N GLU A 146 28.48 -13.91 -20.23
CA GLU A 146 28.67 -14.88 -19.11
C GLU A 146 29.86 -14.59 -18.17
N LEU A 147 29.57 -14.20 -16.91
CA LEU A 147 29.42 -15.04 -15.69
C LEU A 147 30.76 -15.66 -15.29
N GLY A 148 31.26 -15.56 -14.07
CA GLY A 148 30.77 -15.05 -12.80
C GLY A 148 31.85 -15.38 -11.74
N ASN A 149 31.56 -15.09 -10.49
CA ASN A 149 32.04 -15.85 -9.34
C ASN A 149 30.95 -15.80 -8.27
#